data_AF-A0A7D9JWD9-F1
#
_entry.id   AF-A0A7D9JWD9-F1
#
_cell.length_a   1.000
_cell.length_b   1.000
_cell.length_c   1.000
_cell.angle_alpha   90.00
_cell.angle_beta   90.00
_cell.angle_gamma   90.00
#
_symmetry.space_group_name_H-M   'P 1'
#
loop_
_entity.id
_entity.type
_entity.pdbx_description
1 polymer ?
#
loop_
_entity_poly.entity_id
_entity_poly.type
_entity_poly.pdbx_seq_one_letter_code
_entity_poly.pdbx_strand_id
1 'polypeptide(L)'
;MELDGKGQAAEKKMENNQAEMKKIVGKLEGSLVGMNKRINEAIKNRHDEMKQDQHKEMAAMKENLCKVNKDVDAVKVMMSQMLEKFNMFELLSKLPSPTEGMFNTPREDILIAGGDCNTAEIFSWEKNGWYDISQMNEEHTAASSFIYNDQLFVVGGLRTKTIETLDLNELPLKWMEFSDELPYVSYHQTVVYQQRVIHIGGYNLDERKTSNVISELQLTSPCALKELCQMPQPRECHGAEAFEDKVLILGGEDDNDDVLDSVLEFDPDKNECKKLPSLPHPMTGMATVRWRDQVVVLGGCDKDGKVLNDVFMYDCKTGKITALPSMLEKRYDCCAVITGNTIVVMGGKNDDYDVFSSVECFTMGGSTWKYLPSMNKERSQAVAEVLPSTRKCVYV
;
A
#
# COMPACT_ATOMS: atom_id res chain seq x y z
N MET A 1 92.38 13.64 14.36
CA MET A 1 91.87 15.03 14.26
C MET A 1 90.82 15.24 13.16
N GLU A 2 90.72 14.41 12.12
CA GLU A 2 89.70 14.61 11.04
C GLU A 2 88.30 14.04 11.31
N LEU A 3 88.13 13.14 12.29
CA LEU A 3 86.82 12.57 12.64
C LEU A 3 85.96 13.51 13.53
N ASP A 4 86.60 14.42 14.26
CA ASP A 4 85.93 15.32 15.22
C ASP A 4 85.26 16.52 14.52
N GLY A 5 85.87 17.04 13.45
CA GLY A 5 85.33 18.17 12.68
C GLY A 5 84.13 17.82 11.78
N LYS A 6 83.99 16.56 11.34
CA LYS A 6 82.82 16.12 10.55
C LYS A 6 81.60 15.86 11.43
N GLY A 7 81.78 15.40 12.66
CA GLY A 7 80.71 15.24 13.65
C GLY A 7 80.09 16.58 14.05
N GLN A 8 80.93 17.56 14.41
CA GLN A 8 80.47 18.91 14.77
C GLN A 8 79.77 19.64 13.62
N ALA A 9 80.19 19.43 12.37
CA ALA A 9 79.54 20.02 11.20
C ALA A 9 78.16 19.40 10.90
N ALA A 10 78.01 18.08 11.10
CA ALA A 10 76.74 17.37 10.92
C ALA A 10 75.73 17.74 12.02
N GLU A 11 76.18 17.86 13.26
CA GLU A 11 75.37 18.25 14.41
C GLU A 11 74.85 19.68 14.27
N LYS A 12 75.71 20.62 13.88
CA LYS A 12 75.33 22.01 13.61
C LYS A 12 74.36 22.16 12.44
N LYS A 13 74.46 21.28 11.43
CA LYS A 13 73.51 21.22 10.30
C LYS A 13 72.15 20.66 10.74
N MET A 14 72.15 19.69 11.65
CA MET A 14 70.94 19.11 12.23
C MET A 14 70.21 20.11 13.12
N GLU A 15 70.94 20.87 13.95
CA GLU A 15 70.38 21.94 14.78
C GLU A 15 69.77 23.07 13.92
N ASN A 16 70.46 23.49 12.85
CA ASN A 16 69.92 24.47 11.91
C ASN A 16 68.63 23.97 11.23
N ASN A 17 68.61 22.71 10.78
CA ASN A 17 67.42 22.12 10.17
C ASN A 17 66.26 22.01 11.19
N GLN A 18 66.53 21.68 12.45
CA GLN A 18 65.51 21.67 13.50
C GLN A 18 64.98 23.08 13.80
N ALA A 19 65.84 24.09 13.83
CA ALA A 19 65.43 25.48 14.04
C ALA A 19 64.55 25.99 12.89
N GLU A 20 64.89 25.63 11.66
CA GLU A 20 64.12 25.98 10.47
C GLU A 20 62.76 25.25 10.43
N MET A 21 62.72 23.97 10.81
CA MET A 21 61.47 23.21 10.96
C MET A 21 60.55 23.84 12.02
N LYS A 22 61.08 24.20 13.19
CA LYS A 22 60.29 24.88 14.24
C LYS A 22 59.69 26.20 13.74
N LYS A 23 60.43 26.95 12.92
CA LYS A 23 59.95 28.20 12.32
C LYS A 23 58.83 27.97 11.29
N ILE A 24 58.90 26.88 10.53
CA ILE A 24 57.84 26.49 9.58
C ILE A 24 56.58 26.03 10.33
N VAL A 25 56.73 25.19 11.35
CA VAL A 25 55.61 24.72 12.19
C VAL A 25 54.88 25.90 12.84
N GLY A 26 55.61 26.85 13.44
CA GLY A 26 54.99 28.03 14.04
C GLY A 26 54.24 28.92 13.03
N LYS A 27 54.70 29.01 11.78
CA LYS A 27 53.97 29.70 10.71
C LYS A 27 52.69 28.97 10.31
N LEU A 28 52.73 27.64 10.24
CA LEU A 28 51.56 26.82 9.91
C LEU A 28 50.49 26.89 11.02
N GLU A 29 50.90 26.80 12.28
CA GLU A 29 50.01 26.94 13.44
C GLU A 29 49.34 28.32 13.46
N GLY A 30 50.10 29.39 13.23
CA GLY A 30 49.55 30.75 13.14
C GLY A 30 48.53 30.90 12.00
N SER A 31 48.80 30.28 10.83
CA SER A 31 47.89 30.29 9.70
C SER A 31 46.61 29.49 9.96
N LEU A 32 46.74 28.34 10.65
CA LEU A 32 45.61 27.50 11.05
C LEU A 32 44.68 28.22 12.04
N VAL A 33 45.25 28.89 13.04
CA VAL A 33 44.49 29.71 14.00
C VAL A 33 43.76 30.86 13.29
N GLY A 34 44.43 31.51 12.33
CA GLY A 34 43.85 32.56 11.51
C GLY A 34 42.67 32.07 10.65
N MET A 35 42.79 30.90 10.03
CA MET A 35 41.70 30.28 9.27
C MET A 35 40.52 29.89 10.16
N ASN A 36 40.78 29.24 11.30
CA ASN A 36 39.72 28.85 12.24
C ASN A 36 38.93 30.05 12.76
N LYS A 37 39.60 31.19 13.03
CA LYS A 37 38.91 32.41 13.42
C LYS A 37 37.97 32.93 12.33
N ARG A 38 38.42 32.95 11.06
CA ARG A 38 37.60 33.40 9.92
C ARG A 38 36.42 32.48 9.66
N ILE A 39 36.60 31.17 9.78
CA ILE A 39 35.53 30.17 9.63
C ILE A 39 34.47 30.36 10.71
N ASN A 40 34.89 30.53 11.97
CA ASN A 40 33.95 30.74 13.08
C ASN A 40 33.19 32.06 12.96
N GLU A 41 33.83 33.14 12.52
CA GLU A 41 33.15 34.41 12.22
C GLU A 41 32.14 34.26 11.07
N ALA A 42 32.48 33.53 10.00
CA ALA A 42 31.58 33.27 8.90
C ALA A 42 30.36 32.40 9.29
N ILE A 43 30.57 31.37 10.12
CA ILE A 43 29.49 30.53 10.66
C ILE A 43 28.54 31.37 11.51
N LYS A 44 29.07 32.24 12.38
CA LYS A 44 28.26 33.11 13.22
C LYS A 44 27.41 34.08 12.40
N ASN A 45 28.01 34.75 11.42
CA ASN A 45 27.28 35.67 10.54
C ASN A 45 26.15 34.97 9.79
N ARG A 46 26.42 33.78 9.22
CA ARG A 46 25.42 33.01 8.48
C ARG A 46 24.29 32.51 9.37
N HIS A 47 24.59 32.17 10.63
CA HIS A 47 23.59 31.78 11.62
C HIS A 47 22.69 32.95 12.02
N ASP A 48 23.26 34.15 12.18
CA ASP A 48 22.50 35.37 12.50
C ASP A 48 21.62 35.80 11.30
N GLU A 49 22.11 35.68 10.06
CA GLU A 49 21.33 35.90 8.84
C GLU A 49 20.14 34.93 8.73
N MET A 50 20.38 33.62 8.93
CA MET A 50 19.30 32.61 8.91
C MET A 50 18.22 32.88 9.96
N LYS A 51 18.60 33.30 11.18
CA LYS A 51 17.64 33.66 12.22
C LYS A 51 16.79 34.87 11.83
N GLN A 52 17.41 35.85 11.16
CA GLN A 52 16.69 37.05 10.73
C GLN A 52 15.70 36.73 9.60
N ASP A 53 16.08 35.86 8.66
CA ASP A 53 15.20 35.43 7.57
C ASP A 53 14.04 34.56 8.07
N GLN A 54 14.29 33.61 8.99
CA GLN A 54 13.23 32.84 9.65
C GLN A 54 12.23 33.75 10.39
N HIS A 55 12.71 34.80 11.06
CA HIS A 55 11.83 35.76 11.72
C HIS A 55 10.97 36.55 10.73
N LYS A 56 11.51 36.94 9.57
CA LYS A 56 10.75 37.63 8.51
C LYS A 56 9.70 36.73 7.88
N GLU A 57 10.06 35.48 7.56
CA GLU A 57 9.13 34.50 7.01
C GLU A 57 7.98 34.18 7.99
N MET A 58 8.29 33.99 9.27
CA MET A 58 7.29 33.76 10.30
C MET A 58 6.36 34.97 10.51
N ALA A 59 6.87 36.19 10.38
CA ALA A 59 6.06 37.41 10.43
C ALA A 59 5.12 37.51 9.22
N ALA A 60 5.62 37.25 8.00
CA ALA A 60 4.82 37.22 6.78
C ALA A 60 3.74 36.12 6.83
N MET A 61 4.08 34.94 7.36
CA MET A 61 3.14 33.84 7.54
C MET A 61 2.02 34.18 8.53
N LYS A 62 2.34 34.86 9.64
CA LYS A 62 1.33 35.37 10.59
C LYS A 62 0.41 36.41 9.96
N GLU A 63 0.93 37.29 9.12
CA GLU A 63 0.13 38.28 8.41
C GLU A 63 -0.83 37.63 7.40
N ASN A 64 -0.35 36.63 6.66
CA ASN A 64 -1.18 35.84 5.74
C ASN A 64 -2.25 35.05 6.48
N LEU A 65 -1.92 34.43 7.63
CA LEU A 65 -2.89 33.73 8.47
C LEU A 65 -4.00 34.68 8.95
N CYS A 66 -3.64 35.91 9.33
CA CYS A 66 -4.61 36.94 9.73
C CYS A 66 -5.55 37.35 8.57
N LYS A 67 -5.05 37.43 7.33
CA LYS A 67 -5.85 37.71 6.14
C LYS A 67 -6.84 36.58 5.86
N VAL A 68 -6.36 35.33 5.84
CA VAL A 68 -7.22 34.14 5.64
C VAL A 68 -8.32 34.07 6.71
N ASN A 69 -8.00 34.38 7.97
CA ASN A 69 -9.02 34.34 9.03
C ASN A 69 -10.12 35.39 8.83
N LYS A 70 -9.76 36.59 8.34
CA LYS A 70 -10.73 37.63 7.99
C LYS A 70 -11.61 37.22 6.81
N ASP A 71 -11.04 36.56 5.81
CA ASP A 71 -11.80 36.07 4.65
C ASP A 71 -12.78 34.95 5.06
N VAL A 72 -12.36 34.05 5.95
CA VAL A 72 -13.23 33.00 6.52
C VAL A 72 -14.39 33.63 7.29
N ASP A 73 -14.15 34.67 8.09
CA ASP A 73 -15.20 35.36 8.83
C ASP A 73 -16.15 36.12 7.89
N ALA A 74 -15.64 36.72 6.81
CA ALA A 74 -16.46 37.35 5.77
C ALA A 74 -17.37 36.33 5.04
N VAL A 75 -16.85 35.13 4.74
CA VAL A 75 -17.63 34.03 4.15
C VAL A 75 -18.71 33.56 5.11
N LYS A 76 -18.42 33.42 6.41
CA LYS A 76 -19.44 33.08 7.42
C LYS A 76 -20.58 34.10 7.46
N VAL A 77 -20.25 35.38 7.45
CA VAL A 77 -21.25 36.46 7.45
C VAL A 77 -22.09 36.44 6.17
N MET A 78 -21.47 36.26 5.00
CA MET A 78 -22.21 36.11 3.74
C MET A 78 -23.14 34.89 3.77
N MET A 79 -22.68 33.76 4.32
CA MET A 79 -23.47 32.54 4.41
C MET A 79 -24.67 32.69 5.36
N SER A 80 -24.49 33.37 6.49
CA SER A 80 -25.58 33.72 7.41
C SER A 80 -26.61 34.66 6.75
N GLN A 81 -26.17 35.66 6.00
CA GLN A 81 -27.07 36.58 5.27
C GLN A 81 -27.80 35.90 4.11
N MET A 82 -27.19 34.89 3.49
CA MET A 82 -27.81 34.09 2.44
C MET A 82 -28.92 33.19 3.01
N LEU A 83 -28.69 32.64 4.20
CA LEU A 83 -29.66 31.83 4.95
C LEU A 83 -30.85 32.64 5.46
N GLU A 84 -30.68 33.93 5.76
CA GLU A 84 -31.78 34.83 6.17
C GLU A 84 -32.69 35.25 5.00
N LYS A 85 -32.17 35.32 3.77
CA LYS A 85 -32.92 35.77 2.58
C LYS A 85 -33.68 34.66 1.86
N PHE A 86 -33.26 33.41 2.02
CA PHE A 86 -34.03 32.27 1.55
C PHE A 86 -35.02 31.89 2.64
N ASN A 87 -36.32 32.13 2.40
CA ASN A 87 -37.39 31.73 3.32
C ASN A 87 -37.51 30.20 3.33
N MET A 88 -36.57 29.58 4.04
CA MET A 88 -36.37 28.15 4.18
C MET A 88 -37.56 27.47 4.86
N PHE A 89 -38.41 28.21 5.58
CA PHE A 89 -39.48 27.63 6.38
C PHE A 89 -40.61 27.00 5.54
N GLU A 90 -40.90 27.54 4.35
CA GLU A 90 -41.96 27.03 3.47
C GLU A 90 -41.51 25.83 2.61
N LEU A 91 -40.20 25.69 2.37
CA LEU A 91 -39.62 24.56 1.66
C LEU A 91 -39.26 23.40 2.63
N LEU A 92 -38.79 23.74 3.84
CA LEU A 92 -38.45 22.77 4.90
C LEU A 92 -39.67 22.05 5.47
N SER A 93 -40.85 22.68 5.48
CA SER A 93 -42.08 22.00 5.94
C SER A 93 -42.57 20.92 4.98
N LYS A 94 -42.00 20.84 3.77
CA LYS A 94 -42.28 19.81 2.76
C LYS A 94 -41.11 18.85 2.51
N LEU A 95 -39.97 19.06 3.19
CA LEU A 95 -38.83 18.15 3.16
C LEU A 95 -38.81 17.31 4.45
N PRO A 96 -38.40 16.03 4.39
CA PRO A 96 -38.17 15.27 5.61
C PRO A 96 -37.12 15.98 6.47
N SER A 97 -37.24 15.87 7.81
CA SER A 97 -36.26 16.39 8.79
C SER A 97 -34.81 16.19 8.34
N PRO A 98 -33.86 17.08 8.70
CA PRO A 98 -32.47 16.97 8.28
C PRO A 98 -31.90 15.62 8.73
N THR A 99 -31.83 14.70 7.80
CA THR A 99 -31.27 13.37 7.98
C THR A 99 -29.76 13.51 8.05
N GLU A 100 -29.18 13.10 9.17
CA GLU A 100 -27.97 12.26 9.16
C GLU A 100 -28.12 11.22 8.01
N GLY A 101 -27.63 11.52 6.80
CA GLY A 101 -28.10 10.74 5.65
C GLY A 101 -27.51 11.04 4.28
N MET A 102 -26.38 11.74 4.18
CA MET A 102 -25.56 11.71 2.96
C MET A 102 -24.18 11.22 3.35
N PHE A 103 -23.79 10.03 2.84
CA PHE A 103 -22.56 9.26 3.11
C PHE A 103 -22.54 8.29 4.31
N ASN A 104 -23.68 7.88 4.86
CA ASN A 104 -23.72 6.66 5.70
C ASN A 104 -24.10 5.45 4.83
N THR A 105 -23.26 5.12 3.85
CA THR A 105 -23.24 3.73 3.38
C THR A 105 -22.79 2.89 4.57
N PRO A 106 -23.58 1.89 5.00
CA PRO A 106 -23.12 0.90 5.96
C PRO A 106 -21.71 0.45 5.58
N ARG A 107 -20.76 0.53 6.50
CA ARG A 107 -19.49 -0.14 6.28
C ARG A 107 -19.69 -1.60 6.65
N GLU A 108 -19.54 -2.47 5.67
CA GLU A 108 -19.46 -3.90 5.84
C GLU A 108 -18.21 -4.30 6.62
N ASP A 109 -18.37 -5.30 7.50
CA ASP A 109 -17.28 -5.90 8.27
C ASP A 109 -16.29 -6.61 7.33
N ILE A 110 -15.05 -6.74 7.78
CA ILE A 110 -13.94 -7.25 6.97
C ILE A 110 -13.43 -8.53 7.58
N LEU A 111 -13.30 -9.58 6.79
CA LEU A 111 -12.64 -10.83 7.20
C LEU A 111 -11.22 -10.85 6.63
N ILE A 112 -10.25 -11.28 7.45
CA ILE A 112 -8.90 -11.60 7.00
C ILE A 112 -8.51 -13.00 7.47
N ALA A 113 -7.85 -13.77 6.62
CA ALA A 113 -7.40 -15.13 6.92
C ALA A 113 -6.04 -15.41 6.30
N GLY A 114 -5.29 -16.35 6.89
CA GLY A 114 -4.01 -16.80 6.32
C GLY A 114 -2.85 -15.83 6.55
N GLY A 115 -1.83 -15.96 5.70
CA GLY A 115 -0.56 -15.22 5.80
C GLY A 115 0.37 -15.83 6.84
N ASP A 116 1.03 -16.92 6.46
CA ASP A 116 1.91 -17.76 7.31
C ASP A 116 1.27 -18.19 8.63
N CYS A 117 -0.05 -18.40 8.61
CA CYS A 117 -0.82 -19.00 9.67
C CYS A 117 -2.16 -19.54 9.14
N ASN A 118 -2.89 -20.28 9.97
CA ASN A 118 -4.24 -20.77 9.69
C ASN A 118 -5.33 -19.97 10.42
N THR A 119 -4.98 -18.86 11.08
CA THR A 119 -5.95 -18.09 11.86
C THR A 119 -6.75 -17.15 10.97
N ALA A 120 -7.99 -16.85 11.37
CA ALA A 120 -8.85 -15.89 10.70
C ALA A 120 -9.49 -14.94 11.73
N GLU A 121 -9.69 -13.69 11.31
CA GLU A 121 -10.18 -12.61 12.16
C GLU A 121 -11.20 -11.76 11.40
N ILE A 122 -12.16 -11.19 12.12
CA ILE A 122 -13.14 -10.26 11.57
C ILE A 122 -13.00 -8.90 12.26
N PHE A 123 -12.87 -7.84 11.46
CA PHE A 123 -12.99 -6.47 11.91
C PHE A 123 -14.45 -6.02 11.89
N SER A 124 -14.97 -5.61 13.04
CA SER A 124 -16.31 -5.03 13.16
C SER A 124 -16.24 -3.51 13.21
N TRP A 125 -16.96 -2.84 12.30
CA TRP A 125 -17.06 -1.37 12.34
C TRP A 125 -17.88 -0.87 13.53
N GLU A 126 -18.88 -1.64 13.96
CA GLU A 126 -19.71 -1.30 15.11
C GLU A 126 -18.91 -1.32 16.41
N LYS A 127 -18.11 -2.37 16.60
CA LYS A 127 -17.30 -2.55 17.81
C LYS A 127 -15.91 -1.89 17.71
N ASN A 128 -15.50 -1.50 16.51
CA ASN A 128 -14.18 -0.94 16.18
C ASN A 128 -13.04 -1.80 16.73
N GLY A 129 -12.97 -3.06 16.30
CA GLY A 129 -11.98 -4.02 16.76
C GLY A 129 -12.03 -5.34 16.01
N TRP A 130 -10.98 -6.15 16.20
CA TRP A 130 -10.79 -7.46 15.59
C TRP A 130 -11.24 -8.59 16.53
N TYR A 131 -11.87 -9.61 15.96
CA TYR A 131 -12.37 -10.79 16.66
C TYR A 131 -11.88 -12.05 15.96
N ASP A 132 -11.25 -12.94 16.72
CA ASP A 132 -10.86 -14.24 16.20
C ASP A 132 -12.11 -15.07 15.88
N ILE A 133 -12.08 -15.76 14.75
CA ILE A 133 -13.08 -16.77 14.38
C ILE A 133 -12.42 -18.15 14.34
N SER A 134 -13.18 -19.19 13.98
CA SER A 134 -12.63 -20.53 13.75
C SER A 134 -11.42 -20.47 12.82
N GLN A 135 -10.39 -21.25 13.14
CA GLN A 135 -9.20 -21.38 12.31
C GLN A 135 -9.50 -22.23 11.07
N MET A 136 -8.79 -21.94 9.97
CA MET A 136 -8.70 -22.80 8.79
C MET A 136 -8.04 -24.14 9.17
N ASN A 137 -8.30 -25.17 8.38
CA ASN A 137 -7.71 -26.49 8.59
C ASN A 137 -6.21 -26.49 8.26
N GLU A 138 -5.82 -25.72 7.24
CA GLU A 138 -4.45 -25.59 6.75
C GLU A 138 -3.96 -24.13 6.76
N GLU A 139 -2.65 -23.95 6.67
CA GLU A 139 -2.04 -22.63 6.51
C GLU A 139 -2.09 -22.19 5.04
N HIS A 140 -2.75 -21.06 4.78
CA HIS A 140 -2.82 -20.46 3.45
C HIS A 140 -1.95 -19.20 3.40
N THR A 141 -0.80 -19.28 2.72
CA THR A 141 0.09 -18.14 2.41
C THR A 141 0.13 -17.94 0.90
N ALA A 142 0.02 -16.70 0.43
CA ALA A 142 -0.03 -16.37 -1.00
C ALA A 142 -1.17 -17.11 -1.74
N ALA A 143 -2.27 -17.31 -1.03
CA ALA A 143 -3.53 -17.82 -1.58
C ALA A 143 -4.33 -16.69 -2.22
N SER A 144 -5.41 -17.05 -2.90
CA SER A 144 -6.43 -16.09 -3.35
C SER A 144 -7.76 -16.37 -2.65
N SER A 145 -8.56 -15.33 -2.42
CA SER A 145 -9.92 -15.47 -1.90
C SER A 145 -10.95 -14.85 -2.81
N PHE A 146 -12.19 -15.31 -2.64
CA PHE A 146 -13.35 -14.67 -3.23
C PHE A 146 -14.62 -15.11 -2.50
N ILE A 147 -15.69 -14.33 -2.64
CA ILE A 147 -17.03 -14.73 -2.20
C ILE A 147 -17.85 -15.18 -3.40
N TYR A 148 -18.43 -16.38 -3.31
CA TYR A 148 -19.31 -16.94 -4.33
C TYR A 148 -20.46 -17.68 -3.68
N ASN A 149 -21.70 -17.36 -4.06
CA ASN A 149 -22.93 -17.93 -3.48
C ASN A 149 -22.97 -17.92 -1.94
N ASP A 150 -22.66 -16.76 -1.34
CA ASP A 150 -22.58 -16.56 0.12
C ASP A 150 -21.57 -17.43 0.87
N GLN A 151 -20.64 -18.05 0.16
CA GLN A 151 -19.50 -18.76 0.74
C GLN A 151 -18.21 -18.02 0.39
N LEU A 152 -17.34 -17.89 1.39
CA LEU A 152 -15.98 -17.45 1.18
C LEU A 152 -15.15 -18.67 0.77
N PHE A 153 -14.37 -18.52 -0.29
CA PHE A 153 -13.39 -19.51 -0.73
C PHE A 153 -11.98 -18.96 -0.49
N VAL A 154 -11.08 -19.83 -0.05
CA VAL A 154 -9.63 -19.59 0.00
C VAL A 154 -8.98 -20.70 -0.82
N VAL A 155 -8.28 -20.31 -1.88
CA VAL A 155 -7.79 -21.22 -2.91
C VAL A 155 -6.26 -21.22 -2.93
N GLY A 156 -5.67 -22.42 -2.80
CA GLY A 156 -4.25 -22.66 -3.01
C GLY A 156 -3.35 -21.94 -2.00
N GLY A 157 -2.16 -21.56 -2.44
CA GLY A 157 -1.11 -20.98 -1.61
C GLY A 157 0.18 -21.82 -1.65
N LEU A 158 1.21 -21.33 -0.97
CA LEU A 158 2.55 -21.92 -1.02
C LEU A 158 2.67 -23.26 -0.29
N ARG A 159 1.76 -23.55 0.65
CA ARG A 159 1.84 -24.70 1.55
C ARG A 159 0.77 -25.75 1.30
N THR A 160 -0.19 -25.47 0.42
CA THR A 160 -1.37 -26.33 0.25
C THR A 160 -1.93 -26.29 -1.17
N LYS A 161 -2.61 -27.38 -1.54
CA LYS A 161 -3.44 -27.54 -2.76
C LYS A 161 -4.94 -27.42 -2.47
N THR A 162 -5.29 -27.28 -1.20
CA THR A 162 -6.67 -27.32 -0.75
C THR A 162 -7.40 -26.06 -1.15
N ILE A 163 -8.71 -26.23 -1.31
CA ILE A 163 -9.66 -25.12 -1.30
C ILE A 163 -10.39 -25.23 0.03
N GLU A 164 -10.34 -24.18 0.84
CA GLU A 164 -11.14 -24.09 2.05
C GLU A 164 -12.31 -23.14 1.85
N THR A 165 -13.44 -23.51 2.44
CA THR A 165 -14.68 -22.77 2.34
C THR A 165 -15.19 -22.39 3.72
N LEU A 166 -15.75 -21.19 3.83
CA LEU A 166 -16.43 -20.72 5.02
C LEU A 166 -17.85 -20.35 4.63
N ASP A 167 -18.82 -21.11 5.15
CA ASP A 167 -20.23 -20.78 4.96
C ASP A 167 -20.56 -19.55 5.80
N LEU A 168 -20.76 -18.40 5.13
CA LEU A 168 -21.11 -17.15 5.80
C LEU A 168 -22.56 -17.18 6.30
N ASN A 169 -23.35 -18.18 5.88
CA ASN A 169 -24.73 -18.35 6.28
C ASN A 169 -24.94 -19.11 7.59
N GLU A 170 -24.00 -19.98 7.97
CA GLU A 170 -24.08 -20.82 9.18
C GLU A 170 -23.36 -20.16 10.37
N LEU A 171 -23.96 -20.29 11.55
CA LEU A 171 -23.34 -19.89 12.82
C LEU A 171 -23.30 -21.08 13.79
N PRO A 172 -22.17 -21.31 14.49
CA PRO A 172 -20.92 -20.56 14.39
C PRO A 172 -20.24 -20.77 13.02
N LEU A 173 -19.47 -19.77 12.58
CA LEU A 173 -18.66 -19.87 11.36
C LEU A 173 -17.71 -21.06 11.48
N LYS A 174 -17.64 -21.88 10.44
CA LYS A 174 -16.80 -23.09 10.38
C LYS A 174 -16.19 -23.25 9.01
N TRP A 175 -14.88 -23.49 9.00
CA TRP A 175 -14.15 -23.85 7.79
C TRP A 175 -14.42 -25.30 7.40
N MET A 176 -14.62 -25.52 6.12
CA MET A 176 -14.83 -26.82 5.49
C MET A 176 -13.85 -26.98 4.35
N GLU A 177 -13.18 -28.13 4.29
CA GLU A 177 -12.39 -28.51 3.14
C GLU A 177 -13.31 -28.80 1.96
N PHE A 178 -13.03 -28.17 0.83
CA PHE A 178 -13.64 -28.51 -0.45
C PHE A 178 -12.86 -29.68 -1.03
N SER A 179 -13.53 -30.80 -1.31
CA SER A 179 -12.95 -32.14 -1.42
C SER A 179 -12.02 -32.40 -2.61
N ASP A 180 -11.65 -31.37 -3.38
CA ASP A 180 -10.85 -31.50 -4.59
C ASP A 180 -9.60 -30.63 -4.51
N GLU A 181 -8.45 -31.23 -4.81
CA GLU A 181 -7.15 -30.54 -4.88
C GLU A 181 -6.94 -29.87 -6.24
N LEU A 182 -6.43 -28.64 -6.25
CA LEU A 182 -5.89 -28.00 -7.44
C LEU A 182 -4.37 -28.26 -7.55
N PRO A 183 -3.74 -28.04 -8.73
CA PRO A 183 -2.28 -27.92 -8.80
C PRO A 183 -1.76 -26.91 -7.76
N TYR A 184 -0.53 -27.08 -7.24
CA TYR A 184 0.02 -26.13 -6.26
C TYR A 184 0.19 -24.75 -6.91
N VAL A 185 -0.79 -23.87 -6.72
CA VAL A 185 -0.78 -22.51 -7.27
C VAL A 185 -0.71 -21.51 -6.13
N SER A 186 0.27 -20.61 -6.21
CA SER A 186 0.50 -19.52 -5.25
C SER A 186 0.61 -18.20 -5.99
N TYR A 187 0.39 -17.08 -5.30
CA TYR A 187 0.50 -15.73 -5.87
C TYR A 187 -0.36 -15.50 -7.13
N HIS A 188 -1.39 -16.33 -7.31
CA HIS A 188 -2.40 -16.21 -8.34
C HIS A 188 -3.49 -15.26 -7.86
N GLN A 189 -4.27 -14.73 -8.78
CA GLN A 189 -5.47 -13.98 -8.46
C GLN A 189 -6.72 -14.71 -8.94
N THR A 190 -7.78 -14.62 -8.16
CA THR A 190 -9.11 -15.08 -8.53
C THR A 190 -10.07 -13.91 -8.58
N VAL A 191 -10.90 -13.86 -9.60
CA VAL A 191 -11.87 -12.79 -9.82
C VAL A 191 -13.22 -13.41 -10.18
N VAL A 192 -14.28 -12.99 -9.49
CA VAL A 192 -15.64 -13.42 -9.80
C VAL A 192 -16.23 -12.54 -10.91
N TYR A 193 -16.57 -13.16 -12.05
CA TYR A 193 -17.14 -12.53 -13.23
C TYR A 193 -18.43 -13.22 -13.66
N GLN A 194 -19.59 -12.55 -13.57
CA GLN A 194 -20.89 -13.07 -14.04
C GLN A 194 -21.15 -14.55 -13.61
N GLN A 195 -20.92 -14.86 -12.33
CA GLN A 195 -21.00 -16.21 -11.74
C GLN A 195 -19.93 -17.22 -12.17
N ARG A 196 -18.90 -16.80 -12.90
CA ARG A 196 -17.70 -17.61 -13.16
C ARG A 196 -16.58 -17.14 -12.25
N VAL A 197 -15.71 -18.06 -11.85
CA VAL A 197 -14.48 -17.74 -11.12
C VAL A 197 -13.33 -17.79 -12.12
N ILE A 198 -12.67 -16.67 -12.34
CA ILE A 198 -11.53 -16.56 -13.26
C ILE A 198 -10.26 -16.67 -12.42
N HIS A 199 -9.43 -17.67 -12.70
CA HIS A 199 -8.12 -17.89 -12.10
C HIS A 199 -7.02 -17.38 -13.04
N ILE A 200 -6.09 -16.58 -12.52
CA ILE A 200 -5.13 -15.82 -13.32
C ILE A 200 -3.72 -16.05 -12.80
N GLY A 201 -2.84 -16.54 -13.68
CA GLY A 201 -1.40 -16.61 -13.45
C GLY A 201 -1.00 -17.35 -12.17
N GLY A 202 -0.04 -16.78 -11.45
CA GLY A 202 0.56 -17.33 -10.24
C GLY A 202 1.71 -18.29 -10.52
N TYR A 203 2.31 -18.80 -9.46
CA TYR A 203 3.44 -19.72 -9.51
C TYR A 203 3.02 -21.14 -9.18
N ASN A 204 3.31 -22.03 -10.12
CA ASN A 204 3.10 -23.46 -9.98
C ASN A 204 4.31 -24.09 -9.28
N LEU A 205 4.13 -24.58 -8.05
CA LEU A 205 5.23 -25.17 -7.26
C LEU A 205 5.69 -26.54 -7.79
N ASP A 206 4.79 -27.31 -8.41
CA ASP A 206 5.12 -28.61 -8.99
C ASP A 206 6.03 -28.44 -10.21
N GLU A 207 5.70 -27.47 -11.06
CA GLU A 207 6.46 -27.15 -12.28
C GLU A 207 7.62 -26.16 -12.03
N ARG A 208 7.61 -25.51 -10.86
CA ARG A 208 8.51 -24.41 -10.49
C ARG A 208 8.53 -23.31 -11.54
N LYS A 209 7.33 -22.89 -11.94
CA LYS A 209 7.13 -21.99 -13.06
C LYS A 209 5.95 -21.05 -12.83
N THR A 210 6.15 -19.80 -13.20
CA THR A 210 5.15 -18.76 -13.30
C THR A 210 4.25 -19.01 -14.50
N SER A 211 2.95 -18.99 -14.25
CA SER A 211 1.92 -19.24 -15.25
C SER A 211 1.56 -17.97 -16.00
N ASN A 212 1.39 -18.09 -17.31
CA ASN A 212 0.71 -17.09 -18.12
C ASN A 212 -0.74 -17.47 -18.41
N VAL A 213 -1.26 -18.55 -17.84
CA VAL A 213 -2.57 -19.09 -18.17
C VAL A 213 -3.66 -18.33 -17.40
N ILE A 214 -4.75 -18.04 -18.11
CA ILE A 214 -6.03 -17.62 -17.54
C ILE A 214 -7.02 -18.76 -17.72
N SER A 215 -7.63 -19.19 -16.61
CA SER A 215 -8.53 -20.34 -16.57
C SER A 215 -9.83 -19.99 -15.88
N GLU A 216 -10.90 -20.71 -16.21
CA GLU A 216 -12.13 -20.74 -15.42
C GLU A 216 -11.99 -21.83 -14.35
N LEU A 217 -12.15 -21.45 -13.08
CA LEU A 217 -12.21 -22.37 -11.96
C LEU A 217 -13.65 -22.88 -11.80
N GLN A 218 -13.83 -24.17 -12.10
CA GLN A 218 -15.11 -24.86 -11.97
C GLN A 218 -15.24 -25.45 -10.57
N LEU A 219 -16.09 -24.84 -9.74
CA LEU A 219 -16.38 -25.29 -8.36
C LEU A 219 -17.36 -26.47 -8.30
N THR A 220 -17.44 -27.28 -9.35
CA THR A 220 -18.19 -28.54 -9.36
C THR A 220 -17.23 -29.67 -9.00
N SER A 221 -17.65 -30.67 -8.23
CA SER A 221 -16.78 -31.83 -7.98
C SER A 221 -16.81 -32.81 -9.16
N PRO A 222 -15.66 -33.23 -9.72
CA PRO A 222 -14.30 -32.81 -9.33
C PRO A 222 -13.93 -31.41 -9.83
N CYS A 223 -13.32 -30.60 -8.95
CA CYS A 223 -12.85 -29.25 -9.29
C CYS A 223 -11.89 -29.28 -10.47
N ALA A 224 -12.00 -28.30 -11.37
CA ALA A 224 -11.16 -28.23 -12.56
C ALA A 224 -10.83 -26.80 -12.97
N LEU A 225 -9.62 -26.61 -13.48
CA LEU A 225 -9.21 -25.39 -14.18
C LEU A 225 -9.35 -25.62 -15.68
N LYS A 226 -10.26 -24.87 -16.31
CA LYS A 226 -10.45 -24.89 -17.76
C LYS A 226 -9.75 -23.68 -18.36
N GLU A 227 -8.67 -23.91 -19.10
CA GLU A 227 -7.94 -22.84 -19.79
C GLU A 227 -8.86 -22.07 -20.72
N LEU A 228 -8.82 -20.74 -20.60
CA LEU A 228 -9.56 -19.79 -21.43
C LEU A 228 -8.62 -19.17 -22.46
N CYS A 229 -7.50 -18.60 -22.00
CA CYS A 229 -6.48 -18.01 -22.85
C CYS A 229 -5.12 -17.91 -22.13
N GLN A 230 -4.11 -17.42 -22.85
CA GLN A 230 -2.79 -17.14 -22.28
C GLN A 230 -2.46 -15.65 -22.37
N MET A 231 -1.93 -15.11 -21.28
CA MET A 231 -1.32 -13.79 -21.22
C MET A 231 -0.02 -13.76 -22.06
N PRO A 232 0.37 -12.59 -22.61
CA PRO A 232 1.62 -12.46 -23.35
C PRO A 232 2.89 -12.75 -22.54
N GLN A 233 2.83 -12.54 -21.23
CA GLN A 233 3.92 -12.80 -20.28
C GLN A 233 3.36 -13.53 -19.06
N PRO A 234 4.08 -14.53 -18.52
CA PRO A 234 3.72 -15.14 -17.24
C PRO A 234 3.81 -14.09 -16.13
N ARG A 235 2.99 -14.26 -15.09
CA ARG A 235 3.05 -13.37 -13.94
C ARG A 235 2.56 -14.01 -12.65
N GLU A 236 3.27 -13.75 -11.58
CA GLU A 236 2.83 -13.91 -10.20
C GLU A 236 2.81 -12.56 -9.48
N CYS A 237 2.26 -12.51 -8.26
CA CYS A 237 2.23 -11.31 -7.41
C CYS A 237 1.60 -10.08 -8.09
N HIS A 238 0.74 -10.33 -9.08
CA HIS A 238 0.04 -9.31 -9.84
C HIS A 238 -1.26 -8.92 -9.14
N GLY A 239 -1.77 -7.73 -9.45
CA GLY A 239 -3.12 -7.31 -9.06
C GLY A 239 -4.13 -7.73 -10.13
N ALA A 240 -5.35 -8.07 -9.72
CA ALA A 240 -6.44 -8.31 -10.66
C ALA A 240 -7.79 -7.85 -10.10
N GLU A 241 -8.61 -7.24 -10.94
CA GLU A 241 -9.92 -6.70 -10.54
C GLU A 241 -10.96 -6.91 -11.64
N ALA A 242 -12.17 -7.30 -11.27
CA ALA A 242 -13.31 -7.21 -12.18
C ALA A 242 -13.60 -5.73 -12.48
N PHE A 243 -13.76 -5.37 -13.74
CA PHE A 243 -14.09 -4.02 -14.15
C PHE A 243 -15.11 -4.06 -15.29
N GLU A 244 -16.30 -3.50 -15.05
CA GLU A 244 -17.44 -3.64 -15.96
C GLU A 244 -17.66 -5.12 -16.36
N ASP A 245 -17.61 -5.42 -17.64
CA ASP A 245 -17.71 -6.76 -18.21
C ASP A 245 -16.33 -7.35 -18.60
N LYS A 246 -15.26 -6.96 -17.88
CA LYS A 246 -13.87 -7.36 -18.14
C LYS A 246 -13.11 -7.64 -16.85
N VAL A 247 -11.90 -8.17 -16.98
CA VAL A 247 -10.95 -8.33 -15.87
C VAL A 247 -9.69 -7.55 -16.19
N LEU A 248 -9.28 -6.65 -15.30
CA LEU A 248 -7.99 -5.98 -15.38
C LEU A 248 -6.94 -6.79 -14.64
N ILE A 249 -5.73 -6.84 -15.21
CA ILE A 249 -4.57 -7.55 -14.65
C ILE A 249 -3.40 -6.57 -14.69
N LEU A 250 -2.79 -6.29 -13.55
CA LEU A 250 -1.81 -5.23 -13.40
C LEU A 250 -0.48 -5.79 -12.87
N GLY A 251 0.63 -5.38 -13.47
CA GLY A 251 1.98 -5.64 -12.97
C GLY A 251 2.27 -7.11 -12.68
N GLY A 252 2.98 -7.35 -11.58
CA GLY A 252 3.47 -8.65 -11.14
C GLY A 252 4.94 -8.87 -11.52
N GLU A 253 5.38 -10.11 -11.38
CA GLU A 253 6.74 -10.56 -11.67
C GLU A 253 6.68 -11.79 -12.58
N ASP A 254 7.57 -11.85 -13.58
CA ASP A 254 7.62 -12.97 -14.53
C ASP A 254 8.64 -14.06 -14.12
N ASP A 255 8.75 -15.11 -14.94
CA ASP A 255 9.65 -16.26 -14.69
C ASP A 255 11.15 -15.94 -14.60
N ASN A 256 11.57 -14.73 -15.00
CA ASN A 256 12.95 -14.27 -14.94
C ASN A 256 13.19 -13.27 -13.81
N ASP A 257 12.26 -13.18 -12.85
CA ASP A 257 12.24 -12.17 -11.78
C ASP A 257 12.12 -10.72 -12.33
N ASP A 258 11.65 -10.55 -13.58
CA ASP A 258 11.43 -9.23 -14.16
C ASP A 258 10.10 -8.66 -13.64
N VAL A 259 10.18 -7.61 -12.83
CA VAL A 259 8.99 -6.86 -12.38
C VAL A 259 8.35 -6.15 -13.56
N LEU A 260 7.03 -6.28 -13.70
CA LEU A 260 6.26 -5.82 -14.85
C LEU A 260 5.50 -4.52 -14.54
N ASP A 261 5.40 -3.63 -15.54
CA ASP A 261 4.48 -2.47 -15.53
C ASP A 261 3.22 -2.70 -16.37
N SER A 262 3.14 -3.86 -17.04
CA SER A 262 2.13 -4.11 -18.06
C SER A 262 0.74 -4.27 -17.44
N VAL A 263 -0.23 -3.59 -18.04
CA VAL A 263 -1.65 -3.74 -17.73
C VAL A 263 -2.34 -4.47 -18.87
N LEU A 264 -3.10 -5.50 -18.54
CA LEU A 264 -3.91 -6.27 -19.47
C LEU A 264 -5.40 -6.12 -19.12
N GLU A 265 -6.22 -6.04 -20.16
CA GLU A 265 -7.66 -6.23 -20.09
C GLU A 265 -7.96 -7.60 -20.67
N PHE A 266 -8.54 -8.48 -19.87
CA PHE A 266 -9.05 -9.77 -20.31
C PHE A 266 -10.56 -9.68 -20.54
N ASP A 267 -11.00 -10.18 -21.70
CA ASP A 267 -12.41 -10.33 -22.08
C ASP A 267 -12.85 -11.80 -21.90
N PRO A 268 -13.52 -12.16 -20.78
CA PRO A 268 -13.89 -13.54 -20.48
C PRO A 268 -14.93 -14.15 -21.44
N ASP A 269 -15.58 -13.31 -22.26
CA ASP A 269 -16.58 -13.76 -23.24
C ASP A 269 -15.94 -14.03 -24.61
N LYS A 270 -14.80 -13.41 -24.89
CA LYS A 270 -14.02 -13.64 -26.12
C LYS A 270 -12.78 -14.49 -25.91
N ASN A 271 -12.38 -14.71 -24.66
CA ASN A 271 -11.12 -15.34 -24.30
C ASN A 271 -9.91 -14.62 -24.89
N GLU A 272 -9.91 -13.29 -24.84
CA GLU A 272 -8.86 -12.46 -25.44
C GLU A 272 -8.26 -11.50 -24.40
N CYS A 273 -6.93 -11.40 -24.41
CA CYS A 273 -6.20 -10.38 -23.67
C CYS A 273 -5.82 -9.22 -24.58
N LYS A 274 -6.00 -7.99 -24.09
CA LYS A 274 -5.60 -6.76 -24.75
C LYS A 274 -4.67 -5.96 -23.82
N LYS A 275 -3.56 -5.47 -24.37
CA LYS A 275 -2.67 -4.58 -23.63
C LYS A 275 -3.28 -3.18 -23.48
N LEU A 276 -3.26 -2.66 -22.26
CA LEU A 276 -3.63 -1.29 -21.92
C LEU A 276 -2.37 -0.44 -21.63
N PRO A 277 -2.50 0.90 -21.45
CA PRO A 277 -1.39 1.72 -20.98
C PRO A 277 -0.76 1.17 -19.69
N SER A 278 0.56 1.15 -19.62
CA SER A 278 1.30 0.61 -18.47
C SER A 278 1.12 1.46 -17.20
N LEU A 279 1.44 0.84 -16.06
CA LEU A 279 1.64 1.52 -14.78
C LEU A 279 2.75 2.59 -14.87
N PRO A 280 2.81 3.56 -13.91
CA PRO A 280 3.87 4.58 -13.90
C PRO A 280 5.29 4.02 -13.85
N HIS A 281 5.44 2.86 -13.21
CA HIS A 281 6.69 2.11 -13.08
C HIS A 281 6.33 0.62 -12.86
N PRO A 282 7.28 -0.31 -13.06
CA PRO A 282 7.08 -1.71 -12.72
C PRO A 282 6.74 -1.90 -11.24
N MET A 283 5.83 -2.82 -10.95
CA MET A 283 5.37 -3.06 -9.59
C MET A 283 4.84 -4.50 -9.39
N THR A 284 5.26 -5.13 -8.29
CA THR A 284 4.84 -6.47 -7.86
C THR A 284 4.39 -6.45 -6.40
N GLY A 285 3.64 -7.46 -5.96
CA GLY A 285 3.19 -7.61 -4.55
C GLY A 285 2.26 -6.47 -4.09
N MET A 286 1.55 -5.85 -5.03
CA MET A 286 0.66 -4.73 -4.77
C MET A 286 -0.74 -5.21 -4.38
N ALA A 287 -1.43 -4.41 -3.57
CA ALA A 287 -2.85 -4.59 -3.37
C ALA A 287 -3.64 -3.78 -4.40
N THR A 288 -4.76 -4.31 -4.85
CA THR A 288 -5.72 -3.62 -5.72
C THR A 288 -7.10 -3.62 -5.08
N VAL A 289 -7.89 -2.58 -5.35
CA VAL A 289 -9.32 -2.57 -5.05
C VAL A 289 -10.08 -1.84 -6.16
N ARG A 290 -11.25 -2.35 -6.53
CA ARG A 290 -12.15 -1.66 -7.46
C ARG A 290 -12.88 -0.48 -6.79
N TRP A 291 -12.73 0.72 -7.34
CA TRP A 291 -13.52 1.90 -6.95
C TRP A 291 -14.29 2.46 -8.13
N ARG A 292 -15.60 2.19 -8.16
CA ARG A 292 -16.50 2.57 -9.27
C ARG A 292 -15.96 2.05 -10.61
N ASP A 293 -15.58 2.96 -11.49
CA ASP A 293 -15.07 2.68 -12.83
C ASP A 293 -13.54 2.71 -12.91
N GLN A 294 -12.87 2.55 -11.77
CA GLN A 294 -11.41 2.66 -11.67
C GLN A 294 -10.88 1.59 -10.72
N VAL A 295 -9.60 1.30 -10.84
CA VAL A 295 -8.87 0.44 -9.90
C VAL A 295 -7.93 1.31 -9.09
N VAL A 296 -7.95 1.16 -7.77
CA VAL A 296 -6.97 1.77 -6.88
C VAL A 296 -5.86 0.75 -6.65
N VAL A 297 -4.63 1.18 -6.89
CA VAL A 297 -3.41 0.39 -6.71
C VAL A 297 -2.67 0.93 -5.49
N LEU A 298 -2.25 0.04 -4.58
CA LEU A 298 -1.70 0.41 -3.28
C LEU A 298 -0.42 -0.38 -2.97
N GLY A 299 0.62 0.34 -2.53
CA GLY A 299 1.82 -0.25 -1.95
C GLY A 299 2.70 -0.95 -2.98
N GLY A 300 3.05 -2.21 -2.73
CA GLY A 300 3.88 -3.04 -3.61
C GLY A 300 5.37 -2.76 -3.52
N CYS A 301 6.11 -3.40 -4.43
CA CYS A 301 7.56 -3.31 -4.55
C CYS A 301 7.92 -2.94 -6.00
N ASP A 302 8.86 -2.01 -6.18
CA ASP A 302 9.37 -1.67 -7.51
C ASP A 302 10.44 -2.68 -8.00
N LYS A 303 10.88 -2.52 -9.25
CA LYS A 303 11.91 -3.35 -9.87
C LYS A 303 13.27 -3.36 -9.15
N ASP A 304 13.54 -2.37 -8.30
CA ASP A 304 14.79 -2.25 -7.56
C ASP A 304 14.66 -2.86 -6.14
N GLY A 305 13.53 -3.49 -5.84
CA GLY A 305 13.25 -4.13 -4.57
C GLY A 305 12.79 -3.16 -3.47
N LYS A 306 12.46 -1.90 -3.82
CA LYS A 306 12.03 -0.90 -2.86
C LYS A 306 10.54 -1.02 -2.59
N VAL A 307 10.18 -1.16 -1.32
CA VAL A 307 8.78 -1.18 -0.87
C VAL A 307 8.19 0.23 -0.92
N LEU A 308 6.97 0.31 -1.45
CA LEU A 308 6.28 1.54 -1.74
C LEU A 308 5.12 1.77 -0.76
N ASN A 309 4.77 3.04 -0.58
CA ASN A 309 3.53 3.48 0.05
C ASN A 309 2.66 4.29 -0.93
N ASP A 310 3.01 4.25 -2.21
CA ASP A 310 2.31 4.94 -3.28
C ASP A 310 0.89 4.40 -3.42
N VAL A 311 -0.02 5.33 -3.72
CA VAL A 311 -1.42 5.02 -3.98
C VAL A 311 -1.85 5.82 -5.19
N PHE A 312 -2.43 5.13 -6.17
CA PHE A 312 -2.95 5.79 -7.35
C PHE A 312 -4.17 5.08 -7.90
N MET A 313 -5.05 5.84 -8.55
CA MET A 313 -6.16 5.30 -9.30
C MET A 313 -5.75 5.15 -10.77
N TYR A 314 -6.05 3.99 -11.34
CA TYR A 314 -5.92 3.69 -12.75
C TYR A 314 -7.32 3.70 -13.39
N ASP A 315 -7.51 4.61 -14.34
CA ASP A 315 -8.73 4.68 -15.15
C ASP A 315 -8.69 3.61 -16.25
N CYS A 316 -9.53 2.59 -16.13
CA CYS A 316 -9.47 1.41 -16.99
C CYS A 316 -9.77 1.71 -18.47
N LYS A 317 -10.54 2.77 -18.76
CA LYS A 317 -10.93 3.15 -20.13
C LYS A 317 -9.86 3.96 -20.84
N THR A 318 -9.18 4.85 -20.11
CA THR A 318 -8.22 5.80 -20.68
C THR A 318 -6.77 5.47 -20.38
N GLY A 319 -6.52 4.60 -19.39
CA GLY A 319 -5.20 4.34 -18.82
C GLY A 319 -4.62 5.54 -18.06
N LYS A 320 -5.46 6.55 -17.74
CA LYS A 320 -5.00 7.72 -17.00
C LYS A 320 -4.78 7.35 -15.54
N ILE A 321 -3.61 7.71 -15.03
CA ILE A 321 -3.27 7.57 -13.63
C ILE A 321 -3.57 8.87 -12.87
N THR A 322 -4.15 8.73 -11.67
CA THR A 322 -4.38 9.84 -10.73
C THR A 322 -3.80 9.47 -9.37
N ALA A 323 -2.77 10.19 -8.93
CA ALA A 323 -2.19 9.98 -7.61
C ALA A 323 -3.20 10.30 -6.50
N LEU A 324 -3.18 9.48 -5.45
CA LEU A 324 -3.88 9.69 -4.19
C LEU A 324 -2.84 9.97 -3.08
N PRO A 325 -3.25 10.43 -1.89
CA PRO A 325 -2.34 10.51 -0.74
C PRO A 325 -1.68 9.16 -0.49
N SER A 326 -0.36 9.16 -0.24
CA SER A 326 0.40 7.95 0.10
C SER A 326 -0.05 7.37 1.45
N MET A 327 0.05 6.05 1.56
CA MET A 327 -0.16 5.31 2.81
C MET A 327 0.79 5.77 3.93
N LEU A 328 0.41 5.51 5.18
CA LEU A 328 1.24 5.82 6.35
C LEU A 328 2.48 4.92 6.38
N GLU A 329 2.29 3.63 6.10
CA GLU A 329 3.36 2.65 6.00
C GLU A 329 3.65 2.29 4.54
N LYS A 330 4.90 1.93 4.27
CA LYS A 330 5.27 1.21 3.05
C LYS A 330 4.92 -0.25 3.22
N ARG A 331 4.21 -0.82 2.26
CA ARG A 331 3.68 -2.19 2.36
C ARG A 331 3.78 -2.89 1.02
N TYR A 332 4.39 -4.06 0.98
CA TYR A 332 4.18 -5.04 -0.08
C TYR A 332 3.59 -6.33 0.51
N ASP A 333 2.93 -7.11 -0.33
CA ASP A 333 2.18 -8.30 0.06
C ASP A 333 1.12 -8.04 1.15
N CYS A 334 0.55 -6.83 1.13
CA CYS A 334 -0.56 -6.45 2.02
C CYS A 334 -1.92 -6.82 1.42
N CYS A 335 -2.94 -6.90 2.28
CA CYS A 335 -4.33 -7.04 1.83
C CYS A 335 -4.98 -5.65 1.76
N ALA A 336 -5.85 -5.43 0.78
CA ALA A 336 -6.70 -4.24 0.75
C ALA A 336 -8.13 -4.62 0.39
N VAL A 337 -9.08 -3.92 0.99
CA VAL A 337 -10.50 -4.02 0.66
C VAL A 337 -11.12 -2.62 0.63
N ILE A 338 -12.29 -2.50 -0.01
CA ILE A 338 -13.05 -1.26 -0.03
C ILE A 338 -14.48 -1.49 0.46
N THR A 339 -14.85 -0.80 1.53
CA THR A 339 -16.16 -0.90 2.19
C THR A 339 -16.83 0.47 2.25
N GLY A 340 -18.04 0.58 1.71
CA GLY A 340 -18.66 1.86 1.40
C GLY A 340 -17.78 2.73 0.49
N ASN A 341 -17.17 3.77 1.05
CA ASN A 341 -16.21 4.67 0.38
C ASN A 341 -14.83 4.68 1.04
N THR A 342 -14.52 3.67 1.86
CA THR A 342 -13.31 3.63 2.67
C THR A 342 -12.47 2.43 2.24
N ILE A 343 -11.25 2.72 1.79
CA ILE A 343 -10.23 1.71 1.56
C ILE A 343 -9.64 1.36 2.92
N VAL A 344 -9.44 0.07 3.16
CA VAL A 344 -8.75 -0.45 4.35
C VAL A 344 -7.60 -1.32 3.87
N VAL A 345 -6.39 -1.03 4.34
CA VAL A 345 -5.16 -1.77 4.03
C VAL A 345 -4.65 -2.42 5.31
N MET A 346 -4.36 -3.71 5.24
CA MET A 346 -4.06 -4.57 6.38
C MET A 346 -2.77 -5.33 6.14
N GLY A 347 -1.87 -5.28 7.14
CA GLY A 347 -0.66 -6.08 7.13
C GLY A 347 0.31 -5.76 6.00
N GLY A 348 0.92 -6.80 5.43
CA GLY A 348 2.06 -6.70 4.54
C GLY A 348 3.37 -6.57 5.31
N LYS A 349 4.44 -6.27 4.58
CA LYS A 349 5.80 -6.15 5.11
C LYS A 349 6.54 -4.94 4.53
N ASN A 350 7.57 -4.49 5.24
CA ASN A 350 8.40 -3.35 4.85
C ASN A 350 9.73 -3.78 4.18
N ASP A 351 10.58 -2.80 3.90
CA ASP A 351 11.92 -3.00 3.32
C ASP A 351 12.83 -3.90 4.20
N ASP A 352 12.60 -3.95 5.52
CA ASP A 352 13.35 -4.75 6.50
C ASP A 352 12.74 -6.16 6.72
N TYR A 353 11.70 -6.52 5.96
CA TYR A 353 10.90 -7.75 6.10
C TYR A 353 10.13 -7.88 7.41
N ASP A 354 9.95 -6.79 8.16
CA ASP A 354 9.06 -6.78 9.32
C ASP A 354 7.62 -6.91 8.83
N VAL A 355 6.88 -7.87 9.39
CA VAL A 355 5.48 -8.11 9.07
C VAL A 355 4.60 -7.23 9.97
N PHE A 356 3.55 -6.65 9.40
CA PHE A 356 2.68 -5.75 10.14
C PHE A 356 1.39 -6.42 10.60
N SER A 357 0.95 -6.06 11.82
CA SER A 357 -0.45 -6.18 12.25
C SER A 357 -1.23 -4.87 12.08
N SER A 358 -0.54 -3.78 11.73
CA SER A 358 -1.14 -2.46 11.60
C SER A 358 -2.13 -2.40 10.43
N VAL A 359 -3.19 -1.63 10.65
CA VAL A 359 -4.28 -1.42 9.70
C VAL A 359 -4.45 0.07 9.49
N GLU A 360 -4.59 0.50 8.25
CA GLU A 360 -4.82 1.90 7.90
C GLU A 360 -5.98 2.03 6.92
N CYS A 361 -6.67 3.16 6.98
CA CYS A 361 -7.80 3.43 6.11
C CYS A 361 -7.76 4.83 5.49
N PHE A 362 -8.37 4.93 4.31
CA PHE A 362 -8.55 6.16 3.57
C PHE A 362 -9.96 6.26 3.05
N THR A 363 -10.64 7.35 3.39
CA THR A 363 -11.95 7.67 2.83
C THR A 363 -11.77 8.39 1.50
N MET A 364 -12.37 7.85 0.44
CA MET A 364 -12.30 8.42 -0.91
C MET A 364 -12.76 9.88 -0.94
N GLY A 365 -11.92 10.76 -1.50
CA GLY A 365 -12.11 12.22 -1.50
C GLY A 365 -11.55 12.94 -0.26
N GLY A 366 -11.03 12.19 0.72
CA GLY A 366 -10.27 12.73 1.85
C GLY A 366 -8.84 13.10 1.48
N SER A 367 -8.08 13.60 2.46
CA SER A 367 -6.71 14.08 2.28
C SER A 367 -5.64 13.29 3.04
N THR A 368 -6.03 12.42 3.98
CA THR A 368 -5.09 11.74 4.88
C THR A 368 -5.55 10.33 5.21
N TRP A 369 -4.59 9.41 5.30
CA TRP A 369 -4.76 8.08 5.88
C TRP A 369 -4.84 8.15 7.41
N LYS A 370 -5.48 7.15 8.02
CA LYS A 370 -5.60 7.01 9.48
C LYS A 370 -5.43 5.56 9.89
N TYR A 371 -4.80 5.32 11.04
CA TYR A 371 -4.79 3.98 11.62
C TYR A 371 -6.19 3.56 12.10
N LEU A 372 -6.48 2.29 11.88
CA LEU A 372 -7.53 1.52 12.56
C LEU A 372 -6.88 0.65 13.66
N PRO A 373 -7.67 0.02 14.53
CA PRO A 373 -7.16 -1.01 15.43
C PRO A 373 -6.34 -2.07 14.66
N SER A 374 -5.15 -2.40 15.18
CA SER A 374 -4.31 -3.46 14.64
C SER A 374 -5.00 -4.82 14.77
N MET A 375 -4.70 -5.71 13.84
CA MET A 375 -5.06 -7.13 13.90
C MET A 375 -4.43 -7.80 15.13
N ASN A 376 -5.00 -8.91 15.59
CA ASN A 376 -4.44 -9.70 16.68
C ASN A 376 -3.14 -10.41 16.27
N LYS A 377 -2.99 -10.70 14.97
CA LYS A 377 -1.76 -11.23 14.38
C LYS A 377 -1.22 -10.36 13.25
N GLU A 378 0.11 -10.33 13.15
CA GLU A 378 0.80 -9.79 11.98
C GLU A 378 0.62 -10.75 10.80
N ARG A 379 0.40 -10.19 9.60
CA ARG A 379 0.07 -10.97 8.40
C ARG A 379 0.70 -10.32 7.17
N SER A 380 1.29 -11.14 6.31
CA SER A 380 1.62 -10.77 4.92
C SER A 380 1.19 -11.92 4.02
N GLN A 381 0.89 -11.64 2.74
CA GLN A 381 0.40 -12.67 1.80
C GLN A 381 -0.85 -13.40 2.31
N ALA A 382 -1.67 -12.70 3.10
CA ALA A 382 -2.96 -13.15 3.58
C ALA A 382 -4.05 -12.87 2.53
N VAL A 383 -5.26 -13.29 2.83
CA VAL A 383 -6.46 -13.02 2.03
C VAL A 383 -7.47 -12.22 2.84
N ALA A 384 -8.20 -11.31 2.20
CA ALA A 384 -9.20 -10.49 2.87
C ALA A 384 -10.43 -10.25 1.99
N GLU A 385 -11.60 -10.27 2.61
CA GLU A 385 -12.89 -10.05 1.92
C GLU A 385 -13.83 -9.16 2.72
N VAL A 386 -14.66 -8.42 2.00
CA VAL A 386 -15.76 -7.64 2.58
C VAL A 386 -16.97 -8.53 2.77
N LEU A 387 -17.47 -8.64 4.00
CA LEU A 387 -18.62 -9.49 4.31
C LEU A 387 -19.94 -8.85 3.84
N PRO A 388 -20.89 -9.61 3.27
CA PRO A 388 -22.16 -9.06 2.82
C PRO A 388 -22.94 -8.31 3.92
N SER A 389 -23.49 -7.14 3.56
CA SER A 389 -24.17 -6.21 4.48
C SER A 389 -25.40 -6.77 5.20
N THR A 390 -25.92 -7.93 4.79
CA THR A 390 -27.00 -8.66 5.48
C THR A 390 -26.58 -9.23 6.84
N ARG A 391 -25.30 -9.19 7.20
CA ARG A 391 -24.76 -9.86 8.39
C ARG A 391 -24.01 -8.95 9.36
N LYS A 392 -24.55 -7.76 9.60
CA LYS A 392 -24.11 -6.93 10.72
C LYS A 392 -24.35 -7.67 12.04
N CYS A 393 -23.25 -8.06 12.69
CA CYS A 393 -23.21 -8.53 14.07
C CYS A 393 -24.01 -9.80 14.38
N VAL A 394 -23.37 -10.94 14.17
CA VAL A 394 -23.59 -12.11 15.04
C VAL A 394 -22.24 -12.76 15.38
N TYR A 395 -21.38 -12.00 16.06
CA TYR A 395 -20.16 -12.53 16.66
C TYR A 395 -20.36 -12.48 18.18
N VAL A 396 -20.81 -13.61 18.74
CA VAL A 396 -20.91 -13.85 20.19
C VAL A 396 -19.82 -14.82 20.57
#